data_AF-A0AA88QFK5-F1
#
_entry.id   AF-A0AA88QFK5-F1
#
_cell.length_a   1.000
_cell.length_b   1.000
_cell.length_c   1.000
_cell.angle_alpha   90.00
_cell.angle_beta   90.00
_cell.angle_gamma   90.00
#
_symmetry.space_group_name_H-M   'P 1'
#
loop_
_entity.id
_entity.type
_entity.pdbx_description
1 polymer ?
#
loop_
_entity_poly.entity_id
_entity_poly.type
_entity_poly.pdbx_seq_one_letter_code
_entity_poly.pdbx_strand_id
1 'polypeptide(L)'
;MSKTREVLLVGEGNFSFSAALSENAGDDVGVTATCFQSENQTYRQEGAVLNIQRLRERGSVVLFEVDCTCLKEHETIQHHLFDCVIFNFPHCGRKSGVKKNRILLVKFFQSAVAVLKDNGEVHITLCNGQGGTPCDSPMREWHNSWQVVAMAAEAGLILSEIRPFDCETYQGYRCTGYRSQDKGFHVEGALTHIFTRSLPHTVPEKLKMEKTIGKETVCFELPAELCNYMNRDFLGQQSHHPVKTVQEQLLRELKSIWPVCTMNEDFPELVSCLPETPEACDSTLTHSDVYWIKPTDIYIFDQSENEQNDCESMDDQQSFTGSYALRPSLLLHVQEITQNEDFSPGTLHAVSGLVFQRVPISPSRSPAFHQLLLVGMFPAESHPVQCFQDCLESLLSSYGVSFEEAQTGLDQQVWMNSKMLSKFGRIAYLPSFSSALDEGLQLIAVSINLDHLATLIFGISDWRLLWSADPRFLKHFDLNPLGPFSPFSLYSPSYLHDISFWMEPESYDELDFHALVREASCGAVKNVVLVDRFRHPHMGHASLCYRLTYQSPDRALSHSQALGLQNQLRRLLPLRLQVTLR
;
A
#
# COMPACT_ATOMS: atom_id res chain seq x y z
N MET A 1 14.68 -22.85 -25.89
CA MET A 1 14.60 -21.86 -26.98
C MET A 1 14.37 -20.51 -26.33
N SER A 2 15.20 -19.50 -26.62
CA SER A 2 14.98 -18.14 -26.12
C SER A 2 13.60 -17.67 -26.59
N LYS A 3 12.81 -17.10 -25.70
CA LYS A 3 11.48 -16.58 -26.04
C LYS A 3 11.68 -15.22 -26.72
N THR A 4 11.26 -15.11 -27.98
CA THR A 4 11.33 -13.84 -28.73
C THR A 4 10.59 -12.73 -27.99
N ARG A 5 11.24 -11.58 -27.78
CA ARG A 5 10.65 -10.36 -27.23
C ARG A 5 9.95 -9.61 -28.35
N GLU A 6 8.63 -9.48 -28.26
CA GLU A 6 7.79 -8.83 -29.27
C GLU A 6 7.63 -7.34 -28.96
N VAL A 7 8.00 -6.48 -29.91
CA VAL A 7 7.99 -5.02 -29.79
C VAL A 7 7.10 -4.41 -30.86
N LEU A 8 6.11 -3.63 -30.44
CA LEU A 8 5.24 -2.83 -31.31
C LEU A 8 5.64 -1.36 -31.22
N LEU A 9 5.99 -0.75 -32.35
CA LEU A 9 6.18 0.70 -32.46
C LEU A 9 4.99 1.33 -33.18
N VAL A 10 4.45 2.39 -32.60
CA VAL A 10 3.30 3.11 -33.15
C VAL A 10 3.62 4.57 -33.45
N GLY A 11 2.97 5.08 -34.50
CA GLY A 11 3.10 6.49 -34.88
C GLY A 11 4.46 6.84 -35.49
N GLU A 12 5.13 5.88 -36.11
CA GLU A 12 6.39 6.11 -36.81
C GLU A 12 6.20 7.16 -37.93
N GLY A 13 7.17 8.05 -38.07
CA GLY A 13 7.26 8.97 -39.22
C GLY A 13 7.95 8.29 -40.39
N ASN A 14 9.27 8.43 -40.43
CA ASN A 14 10.13 7.89 -41.49
C ASN A 14 10.75 6.52 -41.14
N PHE A 15 10.25 5.84 -40.09
CA PHE A 15 10.72 4.51 -39.64
C PHE A 15 12.19 4.42 -39.21
N SER A 16 12.90 5.55 -39.08
CA SER A 16 14.33 5.55 -38.74
C SER A 16 14.62 5.02 -37.34
N PHE A 17 13.72 5.25 -36.38
CA PHE A 17 13.87 4.72 -35.02
C PHE A 17 13.68 3.21 -35.00
N SER A 18 12.60 2.70 -35.62
CA SER A 18 12.36 1.26 -35.71
C SER A 18 13.51 0.53 -36.41
N ALA A 19 14.05 1.10 -37.50
CA ALA A 19 15.18 0.52 -38.22
C ALA A 19 16.43 0.45 -37.33
N ALA A 20 16.80 1.55 -36.66
CA ALA A 20 17.93 1.57 -35.74
C ALA A 20 17.74 0.61 -34.54
N LEU A 21 16.53 0.52 -34.00
CA LEU A 21 16.19 -0.43 -32.95
C LEU A 21 16.37 -1.88 -33.42
N SER A 22 15.84 -2.22 -34.60
CA SER A 22 15.98 -3.56 -35.20
C SER A 22 17.44 -3.89 -35.57
N GLU A 23 18.26 -2.88 -35.88
CA GLU A 23 19.68 -3.04 -36.15
C GLU A 23 20.50 -3.33 -34.89
N ASN A 24 20.16 -2.68 -33.78
CA ASN A 24 20.82 -2.83 -32.48
C ASN A 24 20.29 -4.01 -31.64
N ALA A 25 19.09 -4.49 -31.93
CA ALA A 25 18.48 -5.61 -31.24
C ALA A 25 19.08 -6.96 -31.68
N GLY A 26 19.08 -7.94 -30.77
CA GLY A 26 19.45 -9.32 -31.08
C GLY A 26 18.40 -10.02 -31.95
N ASP A 27 18.77 -11.18 -32.51
CA ASP A 27 17.88 -12.02 -33.34
C ASP A 27 16.64 -12.55 -32.58
N ASP A 28 16.59 -12.37 -31.26
CA ASP A 28 15.49 -12.73 -30.38
C ASP A 28 14.48 -11.59 -30.15
N VAL A 29 14.50 -10.54 -30.98
CA VAL A 29 13.53 -9.44 -30.91
C VAL A 29 12.68 -9.36 -32.17
N GLY A 30 11.38 -9.59 -32.04
CA GLY A 30 10.39 -9.40 -33.09
C GLY A 30 9.92 -7.95 -33.13
N VAL A 31 10.10 -7.26 -34.26
CA VAL A 31 9.70 -5.85 -34.41
C VAL A 31 8.51 -5.72 -35.36
N THR A 32 7.45 -5.08 -34.87
CA THR A 32 6.32 -4.59 -35.68
C THR A 32 6.30 -3.07 -35.63
N ALA A 33 6.59 -2.41 -36.75
CA ALA A 33 6.63 -0.96 -36.85
C ALA A 33 5.40 -0.44 -37.61
N THR A 34 4.72 0.57 -37.07
CA THR A 34 3.47 1.06 -37.63
C THR A 34 3.41 2.58 -37.72
N CYS A 35 2.73 3.09 -38.75
CA CYS A 35 2.42 4.51 -38.90
C CYS A 35 0.94 4.74 -39.21
N PHE A 36 0.43 5.94 -38.90
CA PHE A 36 -0.95 6.34 -39.20
C PHE A 36 -1.15 6.70 -40.68
N GLN A 37 -0.10 7.15 -41.36
CA GLN A 37 -0.16 7.55 -42.77
C GLN A 37 -0.28 6.34 -43.70
N SER A 38 -0.81 6.56 -44.90
CA SER A 38 -0.82 5.54 -45.95
C SER A 38 0.56 5.33 -46.55
N GLU A 39 0.79 4.15 -47.13
CA GLU A 39 2.08 3.79 -47.74
C GLU A 39 2.58 4.86 -48.73
N ASN A 40 1.69 5.35 -49.60
CA ASN A 40 1.98 6.40 -50.58
C ASN A 40 2.40 7.74 -49.95
N GLN A 41 1.86 8.08 -48.78
CA GLN A 41 2.24 9.30 -48.06
C GLN A 41 3.59 9.13 -47.36
N THR A 42 3.79 7.97 -46.73
CA THR A 42 5.04 7.64 -46.01
C THR A 42 6.23 7.59 -46.95
N TYR A 43 6.11 7.01 -48.15
CA TYR A 43 7.20 6.94 -49.13
C TYR A 43 7.65 8.31 -49.66
N ARG A 44 6.88 9.38 -49.44
CA ARG A 44 7.30 10.76 -49.77
C ARG A 44 8.21 11.38 -48.70
N GLN A 45 8.27 10.79 -47.51
CA GLN A 45 9.14 11.27 -46.44
C GLN A 45 10.59 10.87 -46.72
N GLU A 46 11.51 11.77 -46.40
CA GLU A 46 12.93 11.55 -46.65
C GLU A 46 13.46 10.36 -45.83
N GLY A 47 14.08 9.40 -46.54
CA GLY A 47 14.69 8.20 -45.94
C GLY A 47 13.71 7.05 -45.61
N ALA A 48 12.40 7.27 -45.67
CA ALA A 48 11.41 6.27 -45.26
C ALA A 48 11.50 4.96 -46.04
N VAL A 49 11.63 5.03 -47.38
CA VAL A 49 11.74 3.84 -48.25
C VAL A 49 12.93 2.96 -47.86
N LEU A 50 14.08 3.58 -47.60
CA LEU A 50 15.30 2.87 -47.23
C LEU A 50 15.15 2.21 -45.85
N ASN A 51 14.58 2.92 -44.87
CA ASN A 51 14.37 2.38 -43.52
C ASN A 51 13.37 1.21 -43.52
N ILE A 52 12.30 1.33 -44.31
CA ILE A 52 11.30 0.26 -44.46
C ILE A 52 11.90 -0.98 -45.12
N GLN A 53 12.76 -0.80 -46.13
CA GLN A 53 13.48 -1.92 -46.74
C GLN A 53 14.37 -2.63 -45.72
N ARG A 54 15.17 -1.89 -44.94
CA ARG A 54 16.04 -2.45 -43.90
C ARG A 54 15.26 -3.25 -42.86
N LEU A 55 14.12 -2.74 -42.41
CA LEU A 55 13.22 -3.42 -41.49
C LEU A 55 12.73 -4.76 -42.06
N ARG A 56 12.23 -4.75 -43.31
CA ARG A 56 11.72 -5.95 -43.98
C ARG A 56 12.82 -6.99 -44.23
N GLU A 57 14.03 -6.58 -44.60
CA GLU A 57 15.19 -7.47 -44.79
C GLU A 57 15.59 -8.19 -43.50
N ARG A 58 15.35 -7.58 -42.34
CA ARG A 58 15.55 -8.19 -41.01
C ARG A 58 14.34 -8.98 -40.50
N GLY A 59 13.30 -9.15 -41.31
CA GLY A 59 12.09 -9.88 -40.92
C GLY A 59 11.12 -9.09 -40.04
N SER A 60 11.31 -7.77 -39.90
CA SER A 60 10.36 -6.91 -39.18
C SER A 60 9.08 -6.70 -39.99
N VAL A 61 7.95 -6.59 -39.31
CA VAL A 61 6.64 -6.30 -39.91
C VAL A 61 6.45 -4.79 -40.00
N VAL A 62 6.06 -4.29 -41.17
CA VAL A 62 5.76 -2.87 -41.39
C VAL A 62 4.30 -2.72 -41.80
N LEU A 63 3.53 -1.96 -41.01
CA LEU A 63 2.10 -1.73 -41.22
C LEU A 63 1.81 -0.23 -41.41
N PHE A 64 0.90 0.09 -42.33
CA PHE A 64 0.45 1.45 -42.62
C PHE A 64 -1.00 1.62 -42.16
N GLU A 65 -1.45 2.88 -42.06
CA GLU A 65 -2.84 3.21 -41.70
C GLU A 65 -3.29 2.63 -40.35
N VAL A 66 -2.35 2.49 -39.42
CA VAL A 66 -2.63 1.98 -38.06
C VAL A 66 -2.99 3.13 -37.14
N ASP A 67 -4.23 3.15 -36.66
CA ASP A 67 -4.67 4.04 -35.58
C ASP A 67 -4.31 3.42 -34.22
N CYS A 68 -3.30 4.02 -33.57
CA CYS A 68 -2.84 3.59 -32.26
C CYS A 68 -3.89 3.70 -31.15
N THR A 69 -5.02 4.38 -31.39
CA THR A 69 -6.15 4.47 -30.45
C THR A 69 -7.14 3.31 -30.55
N CYS A 70 -6.97 2.39 -31.51
CA CYS A 70 -7.78 1.18 -31.66
C CYS A 70 -6.96 -0.02 -32.18
N LEU A 71 -5.80 -0.31 -31.56
CA LEU A 71 -4.87 -1.36 -31.98
C LEU A 71 -5.51 -2.75 -32.06
N LYS A 72 -6.48 -3.04 -31.18
CA LYS A 72 -7.19 -4.32 -31.16
C LYS A 72 -8.22 -4.49 -32.28
N GLU A 73 -8.51 -3.44 -33.05
CA GLU A 73 -9.39 -3.50 -34.22
C GLU A 73 -8.61 -3.78 -35.51
N HIS A 74 -7.27 -3.63 -35.49
CA HIS A 74 -6.44 -3.84 -36.67
C HIS A 74 -6.22 -5.33 -36.93
N GLU A 75 -6.51 -5.78 -38.16
CA GLU A 75 -6.56 -7.20 -38.56
C GLU A 75 -5.32 -8.01 -38.19
N THR A 76 -4.13 -7.44 -38.39
CA THR A 76 -2.85 -8.08 -38.06
C THR A 76 -2.47 -7.99 -36.58
N ILE A 77 -2.96 -6.99 -35.84
CA ILE A 77 -2.49 -6.71 -34.48
C ILE A 77 -3.41 -7.37 -33.45
N GLN A 78 -4.71 -7.47 -33.73
CA GLN A 78 -5.76 -7.95 -32.81
C GLN A 78 -5.50 -9.32 -32.15
N HIS A 79 -4.70 -10.18 -32.79
CA HIS A 79 -4.39 -11.54 -32.33
C HIS A 79 -2.98 -11.68 -31.72
N HIS A 80 -2.21 -10.60 -31.68
CA HIS A 80 -0.83 -10.61 -31.21
C HIS A 80 -0.70 -9.82 -29.89
N LEU A 81 0.09 -10.36 -28.96
CA LEU A 81 0.43 -9.67 -27.72
C LEU A 81 1.91 -9.30 -27.72
N PHE A 82 2.22 -8.09 -27.25
CA PHE A 82 3.56 -7.53 -27.25
C PHE A 82 4.14 -7.46 -25.85
N ASP A 83 5.44 -7.68 -25.72
CA ASP A 83 6.19 -7.44 -24.47
C ASP A 83 6.47 -5.95 -24.29
N CYS A 84 6.52 -5.18 -25.39
CA CYS A 84 6.74 -3.74 -25.35
C CYS A 84 5.91 -3.02 -26.42
N VAL A 85 5.21 -1.95 -26.04
CA VAL A 85 4.54 -1.03 -26.97
C VAL A 85 5.16 0.36 -26.82
N ILE A 86 5.75 0.89 -27.90
CA ILE A 86 6.51 2.14 -27.91
C ILE A 86 5.76 3.20 -28.72
N PHE A 87 5.57 4.38 -28.13
CA PHE A 87 5.07 5.56 -28.85
C PHE A 87 5.97 6.76 -28.57
N ASN A 88 6.84 7.05 -29.53
CA ASN A 88 7.79 8.15 -29.44
C ASN A 88 7.16 9.46 -29.92
N PHE A 89 7.27 10.51 -29.09
CA PHE A 89 6.82 11.87 -29.41
C PHE A 89 5.39 11.95 -29.97
N PRO A 90 4.40 11.37 -29.26
CA PRO A 90 3.00 11.31 -29.70
C PRO A 90 2.44 12.70 -30.00
N HIS A 91 1.65 12.85 -31.07
CA HIS A 91 1.05 14.13 -31.41
C HIS A 91 -0.26 13.97 -32.21
N CYS A 92 -1.23 14.85 -31.99
CA CYS A 92 -2.54 14.83 -32.69
C CYS A 92 -2.51 15.54 -34.06
N GLY A 93 -1.32 15.79 -34.61
CA GLY A 93 -1.11 16.64 -35.78
C GLY A 93 -1.23 18.15 -35.53
N ARG A 94 -0.49 18.95 -36.32
CA ARG A 94 -0.41 20.43 -36.22
C ARG A 94 -0.13 20.94 -34.79
N LYS A 95 -0.40 22.23 -34.52
CA LYS A 95 -0.35 22.79 -33.15
C LYS A 95 -1.60 22.34 -32.39
N SER A 96 -1.49 21.23 -31.68
CA SER A 96 -2.56 20.68 -30.84
C SER A 96 -2.39 21.14 -29.38
N GLY A 97 -3.50 21.53 -28.75
CA GLY A 97 -3.52 21.96 -27.36
C GLY A 97 -3.35 20.78 -26.39
N VAL A 98 -2.86 21.08 -25.18
CA VAL A 98 -2.60 20.10 -24.11
C VAL A 98 -3.77 19.13 -23.89
N LYS A 99 -5.01 19.64 -23.90
CA LYS A 99 -6.22 18.81 -23.74
C LYS A 99 -6.34 17.71 -24.80
N LYS A 100 -6.00 17.99 -26.07
CA LYS A 100 -6.08 16.99 -27.15
C LYS A 100 -5.00 15.91 -26.97
N ASN A 101 -3.79 16.31 -26.58
CA ASN A 101 -2.70 15.37 -26.37
C ASN A 101 -2.96 14.46 -25.16
N ARG A 102 -3.58 14.98 -24.09
CA ARG A 102 -4.08 14.17 -22.98
C ARG A 102 -5.10 13.13 -23.43
N ILE A 103 -6.08 13.53 -24.25
CA ILE A 103 -7.08 12.60 -24.83
C ILE A 103 -6.41 11.53 -25.70
N LEU A 104 -5.43 11.91 -26.53
CA LEU A 104 -4.66 10.95 -27.33
C LEU A 104 -3.95 9.95 -26.43
N LEU A 105 -3.26 10.40 -25.38
CA LEU A 105 -2.57 9.50 -24.44
C LEU A 105 -3.52 8.54 -23.76
N VAL A 106 -4.66 9.01 -23.22
CA VAL A 106 -5.65 8.14 -22.58
C VAL A 106 -6.11 7.04 -23.54
N LYS A 107 -6.52 7.42 -24.76
CA LYS A 107 -6.98 6.45 -25.76
C LYS A 107 -5.88 5.50 -26.19
N PHE A 108 -4.67 6.00 -26.38
CA PHE A 108 -3.52 5.18 -26.72
C PHE A 108 -3.22 4.16 -25.60
N PHE A 109 -3.13 4.58 -24.34
CA PHE A 109 -2.84 3.66 -23.24
C PHE A 109 -3.91 2.57 -23.12
N GLN A 110 -5.20 2.92 -23.24
CA GLN A 110 -6.30 1.94 -23.24
C GLN A 110 -6.16 0.93 -24.39
N SER A 111 -5.82 1.42 -25.57
CA SER A 111 -5.59 0.61 -26.77
C SER A 111 -4.35 -0.29 -26.65
N ALA A 112 -3.23 0.26 -26.14
CA ALA A 112 -1.97 -0.46 -25.95
C ALA A 112 -2.13 -1.61 -24.94
N VAL A 113 -2.81 -1.35 -23.82
CA VAL A 113 -3.10 -2.36 -22.79
C VAL A 113 -3.93 -3.52 -23.35
N ALA A 114 -4.73 -3.31 -24.39
CA ALA A 114 -5.54 -4.37 -25.00
C ALA A 114 -4.72 -5.40 -25.80
N VAL A 115 -3.48 -5.05 -26.18
CA VAL A 115 -2.53 -5.86 -26.96
C VAL A 115 -1.20 -6.09 -26.21
N LEU A 116 -1.14 -5.74 -24.93
CA LEU A 116 0.05 -5.88 -24.08
C LEU A 116 0.01 -7.19 -23.29
N LYS A 117 1.11 -7.94 -23.25
CA LYS A 117 1.28 -9.09 -22.34
C LYS A 117 1.16 -8.67 -20.87
N ASP A 118 0.94 -9.61 -19.97
CA ASP A 118 0.72 -9.32 -18.54
C ASP A 118 1.92 -8.61 -17.88
N ASN A 119 3.14 -9.04 -18.22
CA ASN A 119 4.39 -8.43 -17.77
C ASN A 119 4.98 -7.45 -18.80
N GLY A 120 4.17 -7.00 -19.76
CA GLY A 120 4.62 -6.09 -20.80
C GLY A 120 4.76 -4.64 -20.32
N GLU A 121 5.46 -3.86 -21.11
CA GLU A 121 5.75 -2.45 -20.84
C GLU A 121 5.17 -1.55 -21.94
N VAL A 122 4.71 -0.35 -21.56
CA VAL A 122 4.36 0.72 -22.50
C VAL A 122 5.36 1.85 -22.33
N HIS A 123 6.06 2.20 -23.41
CA HIS A 123 7.09 3.23 -23.42
C HIS A 123 6.57 4.48 -24.13
N ILE A 124 6.61 5.62 -23.43
CA ILE A 124 6.21 6.93 -23.97
C ILE A 124 7.39 7.90 -23.86
N THR A 125 7.91 8.32 -25.01
CA THR A 125 8.93 9.36 -25.05
C THR A 125 8.31 10.72 -25.30
N LEU A 126 8.63 11.69 -24.45
CA LEU A 126 8.12 13.06 -24.52
C LEU A 126 9.27 14.07 -24.52
N CYS A 127 9.07 15.20 -25.20
CA CYS A 127 10.02 16.31 -25.12
C CYS A 127 10.08 16.87 -23.69
N ASN A 128 11.21 17.47 -23.33
CA ASN A 128 11.46 18.04 -22.02
C ASN A 128 10.30 18.93 -21.51
N GLY A 129 9.82 18.65 -20.30
CA GLY A 129 8.73 19.36 -19.63
C GLY A 129 7.32 18.90 -20.03
N GLN A 130 7.16 18.08 -21.08
CA GLN A 130 5.83 17.64 -21.49
C GLN A 130 5.24 16.59 -20.55
N GLY A 131 6.05 15.69 -19.97
CA GLY A 131 5.57 14.64 -19.07
C GLY A 131 4.87 15.22 -17.84
N GLY A 132 5.46 16.26 -17.25
CA GLY A 132 5.02 16.88 -16.01
C GLY A 132 5.47 16.10 -14.78
N THR A 133 6.57 15.36 -14.88
CA THR A 133 7.16 14.60 -13.78
C THR A 133 8.28 15.39 -13.11
N PRO A 134 8.66 15.08 -11.87
CA PRO A 134 9.82 15.71 -11.23
C PRO A 134 11.16 15.51 -11.96
N CYS A 135 11.25 14.57 -12.90
CA CYS A 135 12.44 14.38 -13.75
C CYS A 135 12.56 15.40 -14.89
N ASP A 136 11.49 16.12 -15.23
CA ASP A 136 11.51 17.16 -16.26
C ASP A 136 12.28 18.41 -15.78
N SER A 137 13.01 19.08 -16.69
CA SER A 137 13.78 20.28 -16.36
C SER A 137 13.65 21.37 -17.43
N PRO A 138 12.81 22.41 -17.24
CA PRO A 138 12.02 22.68 -16.05
C PRO A 138 10.76 21.80 -15.95
N MET A 139 10.42 21.40 -14.72
CA MET A 139 9.11 20.81 -14.42
C MET A 139 8.02 21.85 -14.69
N ARG A 140 7.10 21.54 -15.61
CA ARG A 140 5.98 22.44 -15.92
C ARG A 140 4.88 22.31 -14.87
N GLU A 141 4.15 23.41 -14.67
CA GLU A 141 2.91 23.43 -13.90
C GLU A 141 1.96 22.29 -14.32
N TRP A 142 1.35 21.63 -13.34
CA TRP A 142 0.53 20.43 -13.56
C TRP A 142 -0.53 20.61 -14.65
N HIS A 143 -1.24 21.74 -14.64
CA HIS A 143 -2.29 22.02 -15.62
C HIS A 143 -1.76 22.34 -17.03
N ASN A 144 -0.46 22.63 -17.17
CA ASN A 144 0.22 22.95 -18.43
C ASN A 144 1.07 21.80 -18.99
N SER A 145 1.20 20.68 -18.26
CA SER A 145 1.88 19.45 -18.71
C SER A 145 0.90 18.46 -19.35
N TRP A 146 1.41 17.34 -19.88
CA TRP A 146 0.57 16.29 -20.46
C TRP A 146 0.10 15.30 -19.39
N GLN A 147 0.55 15.44 -18.14
CA GLN A 147 0.11 14.63 -17.00
C GLN A 147 0.21 13.13 -17.31
N VAL A 148 1.34 12.72 -17.91
CA VAL A 148 1.46 11.40 -18.56
C VAL A 148 1.12 10.25 -17.60
N VAL A 149 1.51 10.37 -16.33
CA VAL A 149 1.21 9.37 -15.28
C VAL A 149 -0.30 9.29 -15.01
N ALA A 150 -1.01 10.41 -14.92
CA ALA A 150 -2.46 10.42 -14.73
C ALA A 150 -3.21 9.88 -15.94
N MET A 151 -2.71 10.11 -17.16
CA MET A 151 -3.32 9.59 -18.39
C MET A 151 -3.10 8.08 -18.53
N ALA A 152 -1.92 7.58 -18.12
CA ALA A 152 -1.63 6.14 -18.06
C ALA A 152 -2.49 5.41 -17.03
N ALA A 153 -2.77 6.07 -15.90
CA ALA A 153 -3.60 5.50 -14.84
C ALA A 153 -5.04 5.19 -15.30
N GLU A 154 -5.58 5.94 -16.27
CA GLU A 154 -6.90 5.63 -16.88
C GLU A 154 -6.93 4.28 -17.62
N ALA A 155 -5.77 3.66 -17.86
CA ALA A 155 -5.63 2.33 -18.43
C ALA A 155 -5.09 1.28 -17.43
N GLY A 156 -5.04 1.60 -16.13
CA GLY A 156 -4.55 0.69 -15.09
C GLY A 156 -3.02 0.56 -15.02
N LEU A 157 -2.29 1.52 -15.61
CA LEU A 157 -0.83 1.51 -15.66
C LEU A 157 -0.22 2.43 -14.60
N ILE A 158 0.88 1.99 -13.99
CA ILE A 158 1.74 2.81 -13.13
C ILE A 158 3.05 3.14 -13.85
N LEU A 159 3.65 4.27 -13.53
CA LEU A 159 4.97 4.63 -14.01
C LEU A 159 6.01 3.83 -13.20
N SER A 160 6.75 2.93 -13.83
CA SER A 160 7.76 2.13 -13.16
C SER A 160 9.15 2.71 -13.30
N GLU A 161 9.42 3.42 -14.38
CA GLU A 161 10.75 3.96 -14.63
C GLU A 161 10.71 5.19 -15.55
N ILE A 162 11.69 6.08 -15.40
CA ILE A 162 11.98 7.16 -16.34
C ILE A 162 13.45 7.08 -16.73
N ARG A 163 13.74 7.18 -18.03
CA ARG A 163 15.11 7.24 -18.56
C ARG A 163 15.26 8.42 -19.51
N PRO A 164 16.45 9.05 -19.58
CA PRO A 164 16.76 9.97 -20.67
C PRO A 164 16.59 9.30 -22.03
N PHE A 165 15.99 10.00 -22.99
CA PHE A 165 15.96 9.55 -24.37
C PHE A 165 17.24 10.03 -25.05
N ASP A 166 18.15 9.10 -25.29
CA ASP A 166 19.39 9.36 -26.01
C ASP A 166 19.24 8.99 -27.48
N CYS A 167 19.26 10.00 -28.36
CA CYS A 167 19.22 9.78 -29.81
C CYS A 167 20.54 9.24 -30.36
N GLU A 168 21.67 9.41 -29.67
CA GLU A 168 22.98 8.96 -30.14
C GLU A 168 23.14 7.44 -30.06
N THR A 169 22.44 6.80 -29.12
CA THR A 169 22.35 5.34 -29.00
C THR A 169 21.74 4.69 -30.26
N TYR A 170 20.93 5.41 -31.04
CA TYR A 170 20.26 4.92 -32.23
C TYR A 170 20.89 5.48 -33.50
N GLN A 171 22.00 4.90 -33.95
CA GLN A 171 22.68 5.33 -35.16
C GLN A 171 21.72 5.34 -36.37
N GLY A 172 21.64 6.48 -37.06
CA GLY A 172 20.73 6.66 -38.20
C GLY A 172 19.31 7.11 -37.84
N TYR A 173 18.96 7.22 -36.55
CA TYR A 173 17.70 7.82 -36.15
C TYR A 173 17.63 9.30 -36.54
N ARG A 174 16.55 9.68 -37.21
CA ARG A 174 16.26 11.08 -37.56
C ARG A 174 14.85 11.44 -37.10
N CYS A 175 14.80 12.32 -36.11
CA CYS A 175 13.56 12.93 -35.65
C CYS A 175 12.87 13.72 -36.78
N THR A 176 11.60 13.41 -37.04
CA THR A 176 10.75 14.05 -38.07
C THR A 176 9.31 14.19 -37.56
N GLY A 177 8.49 15.02 -38.21
CA GLY A 177 7.07 15.19 -37.86
C GLY A 177 6.73 16.53 -37.18
N TYR A 178 7.64 17.51 -37.13
CA TYR A 178 7.34 18.82 -36.53
C TYR A 178 6.13 19.47 -37.20
N ARG A 179 5.03 19.62 -36.44
CA ARG A 179 3.74 20.12 -36.94
C ARG A 179 3.22 19.34 -38.16
N SER A 180 3.46 18.03 -38.20
CA SER A 180 3.09 17.15 -39.31
C SER A 180 3.80 17.50 -40.63
N GLN A 181 5.03 18.00 -40.53
CA GLN A 181 5.92 18.24 -41.67
C GLN A 181 7.12 17.30 -41.60
N ASP A 182 7.75 17.05 -42.74
CA ASP A 182 9.04 16.36 -42.81
C ASP A 182 10.18 17.29 -42.33
N LYS A 183 10.13 17.62 -41.04
CA LYS A 183 11.07 18.49 -40.32
C LYS A 183 11.29 17.94 -38.93
N GLY A 184 12.53 18.03 -38.47
CA GLY A 184 12.89 17.68 -37.10
C GLY A 184 12.40 18.67 -36.06
N PHE A 185 12.43 18.24 -34.81
CA PHE A 185 12.16 19.07 -33.63
C PHE A 185 13.16 18.75 -32.53
N HIS A 186 13.14 19.58 -31.48
CA HIS A 186 14.09 19.47 -30.38
C HIS A 186 13.78 18.26 -29.49
N VAL A 187 14.76 17.35 -29.38
CA VAL A 187 14.70 16.13 -28.57
C VAL A 187 15.66 16.18 -27.37
N GLU A 188 16.45 17.24 -27.23
CA GLU A 188 17.35 17.40 -26.10
C GLU A 188 16.55 17.46 -24.78
N GLY A 189 17.02 16.72 -23.78
CA GLY A 189 16.32 16.57 -22.50
C GLY A 189 14.98 15.81 -22.59
N ALA A 190 14.70 15.11 -23.70
CA ALA A 190 13.54 14.24 -23.78
C ALA A 190 13.66 13.05 -22.81
N LEU A 191 12.51 12.57 -22.34
CA LEU A 191 12.41 11.50 -21.36
C LEU A 191 11.51 10.39 -21.87
N THR A 192 11.96 9.15 -21.71
CA THR A 192 11.17 7.93 -21.94
C THR A 192 10.58 7.46 -20.62
N HIS A 193 9.26 7.42 -20.56
CA HIS A 193 8.47 6.98 -19.42
C HIS A 193 8.02 5.53 -19.66
N ILE A 194 8.38 4.64 -18.75
CA ILE A 194 8.08 3.20 -18.85
C ILE A 194 6.95 2.87 -17.88
N PHE A 195 5.86 2.37 -18.44
CA PHE A 195 4.65 2.03 -17.71
C PHE A 195 4.42 0.53 -17.69
N THR A 196 3.96 0.02 -16.56
CA THR A 196 3.59 -1.40 -16.39
C THR A 196 2.21 -1.51 -15.75
N ARG A 197 1.59 -2.68 -15.89
CA ARG A 197 0.31 -2.96 -15.25
C ARG A 197 0.42 -2.86 -13.73
N SER A 198 -0.65 -2.37 -13.11
CA SER A 198 -0.85 -2.47 -11.67
C SER A 198 -1.99 -3.42 -11.35
N LEU A 199 -2.06 -3.86 -10.10
CA LEU A 199 -3.23 -4.60 -9.61
C LEU A 199 -4.47 -3.69 -9.60
N PRO A 200 -5.66 -4.21 -9.95
CA PRO A 200 -6.89 -3.42 -9.98
C PRO A 200 -7.34 -3.05 -8.55
N HIS A 201 -8.06 -1.93 -8.37
CA HIS A 201 -8.76 -1.65 -7.11
C HIS A 201 -9.97 -2.58 -6.99
N THR A 202 -9.89 -3.54 -6.07
CA THR A 202 -10.97 -4.48 -5.77
C THR A 202 -11.60 -4.15 -4.44
N VAL A 203 -12.93 -4.18 -4.39
CA VAL A 203 -13.67 -4.08 -3.13
C VAL A 203 -13.32 -5.30 -2.28
N PRO A 204 -12.93 -5.13 -1.00
CA PRO A 204 -12.66 -6.27 -0.14
C PRO A 204 -13.88 -7.18 -0.03
N GLU A 205 -13.68 -8.48 -0.20
CA GLU A 205 -14.74 -9.46 0.08
C GLU A 205 -14.95 -9.56 1.58
N LYS A 206 -16.21 -9.75 1.99
CA LYS A 206 -16.52 -9.99 3.40
C LYS A 206 -15.87 -11.29 3.85
N LEU A 207 -14.96 -11.18 4.81
CA LEU A 207 -14.27 -12.34 5.37
C LEU A 207 -15.02 -12.86 6.60
N LYS A 208 -15.42 -14.13 6.54
CA LYS A 208 -15.89 -14.87 7.71
C LYS A 208 -14.70 -15.51 8.41
N MET A 209 -14.64 -15.34 9.72
CA MET A 209 -13.57 -15.83 10.56
C MET A 209 -14.13 -16.83 11.57
N GLU A 210 -13.30 -17.79 11.95
CA GLU A 210 -13.55 -18.77 13.00
C GLU A 210 -12.32 -18.80 13.92
N LYS A 211 -12.53 -18.61 15.23
CA LYS A 211 -11.47 -18.60 16.22
C LYS A 211 -11.90 -19.35 17.48
N THR A 212 -11.01 -20.17 18.01
CA THR A 212 -11.23 -20.91 19.25
C THR A 212 -10.67 -20.12 20.44
N ILE A 213 -11.51 -19.85 21.43
CA ILE A 213 -11.17 -19.15 22.68
C ILE A 213 -11.56 -20.08 23.84
N GLY A 214 -10.58 -20.66 24.52
CA GLY A 214 -10.84 -21.66 25.56
C GLY A 214 -11.58 -22.88 24.99
N LYS A 215 -12.82 -23.10 25.42
CA LYS A 215 -13.69 -24.20 24.96
C LYS A 215 -14.66 -23.80 23.85
N GLU A 216 -14.67 -22.52 23.49
CA GLU A 216 -15.63 -21.95 22.55
C GLU A 216 -14.99 -21.76 21.18
N THR A 217 -15.73 -22.04 20.13
CA THR A 217 -15.39 -21.67 18.75
C THR A 217 -16.36 -20.58 18.32
N VAL A 218 -15.81 -19.41 18.02
CA VAL A 218 -16.57 -18.19 17.70
C VAL A 218 -16.43 -17.88 16.21
N CYS A 219 -17.56 -17.82 15.53
CA CYS A 219 -17.65 -17.40 14.13
C CYS A 219 -18.10 -15.94 14.03
N PHE A 220 -17.46 -15.13 13.19
CA PHE A 220 -17.81 -13.71 13.03
C PHE A 220 -17.46 -13.16 11.64
N GLU A 221 -18.13 -12.08 11.23
CA GLU A 221 -17.73 -11.28 10.07
C GLU A 221 -16.67 -10.26 10.47
N LEU A 222 -15.52 -10.26 9.79
CA LEU A 222 -14.47 -9.28 10.02
C LEU A 222 -14.92 -7.90 9.51
N PRO A 223 -14.58 -6.80 10.22
CA PRO A 223 -14.75 -5.45 9.68
C PRO A 223 -14.14 -5.32 8.27
N ALA A 224 -14.91 -4.79 7.32
CA ALA A 224 -14.55 -4.78 5.90
C ALA A 224 -13.21 -4.09 5.62
N GLU A 225 -12.85 -3.06 6.41
CA GLU A 225 -11.57 -2.36 6.29
C GLU A 225 -10.35 -3.23 6.63
N LEU A 226 -10.53 -4.31 7.40
CA LEU A 226 -9.46 -5.17 7.88
C LEU A 226 -9.20 -6.40 6.98
N CYS A 227 -10.05 -6.66 5.99
CA CYS A 227 -10.01 -7.89 5.20
C CYS A 227 -8.67 -8.13 4.47
N ASN A 228 -7.97 -7.06 4.09
CA ASN A 228 -6.66 -7.16 3.40
C ASN A 228 -5.46 -7.36 4.34
N TYR A 229 -5.69 -7.32 5.66
CA TYR A 229 -4.65 -7.44 6.69
C TYR A 229 -4.56 -8.85 7.29
N MET A 230 -5.60 -9.67 7.11
CA MET A 230 -5.61 -11.05 7.61
C MET A 230 -4.85 -12.02 6.70
N ASN A 231 -4.36 -13.11 7.27
CA ASN A 231 -3.77 -14.25 6.55
C ASN A 231 -2.60 -13.85 5.62
N ARG A 232 -1.80 -12.87 6.03
CA ARG A 232 -0.64 -12.37 5.27
C ARG A 232 0.69 -13.02 5.62
N ASP A 233 0.76 -13.72 6.75
CA ASP A 233 1.90 -14.51 7.23
C ASP A 233 3.26 -13.75 7.20
N PHE A 234 3.28 -12.47 7.60
CA PHE A 234 4.50 -11.67 7.56
C PHE A 234 5.62 -12.25 8.42
N LEU A 235 5.28 -12.80 9.59
CA LEU A 235 6.23 -13.36 10.55
C LEU A 235 6.44 -14.87 10.38
N GLY A 236 5.84 -15.50 9.37
CA GLY A 236 5.93 -16.93 9.13
C GLY A 236 7.35 -17.41 8.81
N GLN A 237 7.62 -18.68 9.05
CA GLN A 237 8.97 -19.25 8.93
C GLN A 237 9.61 -19.08 7.54
N GLN A 238 8.82 -19.13 6.46
CA GLN A 238 9.28 -18.96 5.07
C GLN A 238 9.09 -17.53 4.53
N SER A 239 8.63 -16.60 5.36
CA SER A 239 8.45 -15.21 4.95
C SER A 239 9.79 -14.50 4.76
N HIS A 240 9.86 -13.70 3.69
CA HIS A 240 10.93 -12.74 3.39
C HIS A 240 10.47 -11.29 3.60
N HIS A 241 9.36 -11.09 4.32
CA HIS A 241 8.80 -9.77 4.54
C HIS A 241 9.73 -8.91 5.41
N PRO A 242 9.94 -7.61 5.10
CA PRO A 242 10.85 -6.74 5.86
C PRO A 242 10.52 -6.64 7.36
N VAL A 243 9.24 -6.76 7.74
CA VAL A 243 8.81 -6.76 9.15
C VAL A 243 9.43 -7.92 9.93
N LYS A 244 9.51 -9.11 9.32
CA LYS A 244 10.18 -10.26 9.94
C LYS A 244 11.68 -10.06 10.00
N THR A 245 12.30 -9.51 8.96
CA THR A 245 13.73 -9.17 8.98
C THR A 245 14.07 -8.25 10.15
N VAL A 246 13.24 -7.22 10.40
CA VAL A 246 13.39 -6.34 11.56
C VAL A 246 13.21 -7.07 12.88
N GLN A 247 12.16 -7.89 13.01
CA GLN A 247 11.92 -8.68 14.21
C GLN A 247 13.10 -9.59 14.55
N GLU A 248 13.59 -10.36 13.56
CA GLU A 248 14.71 -11.30 13.74
C GLU A 248 16.01 -10.57 14.09
N GLN A 249 16.28 -9.44 13.42
CA GLN A 249 17.46 -8.63 13.71
C GLN A 249 17.39 -8.04 15.11
N LEU A 250 16.27 -7.43 15.50
CA LEU A 250 16.09 -6.85 16.82
C LEU A 250 16.22 -7.90 17.93
N LEU A 251 15.58 -9.06 17.78
CA LEU A 251 15.69 -10.16 18.74
C LEU A 251 17.11 -10.73 18.81
N ARG A 252 17.84 -10.79 17.69
CA ARG A 252 19.23 -11.25 17.66
C ARG A 252 20.15 -10.30 18.44
N GLU A 253 20.01 -9.00 18.22
CA GLU A 253 20.81 -7.99 18.92
C GLU A 253 20.48 -7.98 20.41
N LEU A 254 19.19 -8.06 20.77
CA LEU A 254 18.77 -8.16 22.17
C LEU A 254 19.30 -9.43 22.86
N LYS A 255 19.26 -10.59 22.18
CA LYS A 255 19.83 -11.87 22.68
C LYS A 255 21.33 -11.82 22.93
N SER A 256 22.05 -10.89 22.31
CA SER A 256 23.49 -10.71 22.55
C SER A 256 23.79 -9.97 23.87
N ILE A 257 22.80 -9.26 24.42
CA ILE A 257 22.93 -8.42 25.62
C ILE A 257 22.13 -9.00 26.79
N TRP A 258 20.95 -9.58 26.52
CA TRP A 258 20.00 -10.07 27.51
C TRP A 258 19.63 -11.53 27.25
N PRO A 259 19.30 -12.31 28.31
CA PRO A 259 18.61 -13.58 28.15
C PRO A 259 17.21 -13.33 27.57
N VAL A 260 16.96 -13.75 26.32
CA VAL A 260 15.65 -13.62 25.67
C VAL A 260 15.13 -15.00 25.27
N CYS A 261 13.98 -15.38 25.83
CA CYS A 261 13.17 -16.51 25.40
C CYS A 261 12.14 -16.03 24.38
N THR A 262 12.05 -16.70 23.22
CA THR A 262 10.99 -16.42 22.24
C THR A 262 9.89 -17.43 22.43
N MET A 263 8.68 -16.96 22.73
CA MET A 263 7.53 -17.85 22.91
C MET A 263 6.94 -18.22 21.55
N ASN A 264 6.68 -19.51 21.36
CA ASN A 264 6.04 -20.03 20.15
C ASN A 264 4.51 -20.20 20.31
N GLU A 265 3.94 -19.70 21.42
CA GLU A 265 2.50 -19.75 21.66
C GLU A 265 1.77 -18.82 20.69
N ASP A 266 0.77 -19.36 20.00
CA ASP A 266 -0.09 -18.60 19.11
C ASP A 266 -1.25 -18.01 19.91
N PHE A 267 -1.02 -16.83 20.48
CA PHE A 267 -2.08 -16.08 21.16
C PHE A 267 -3.16 -15.70 20.12
N PRO A 268 -4.45 -15.94 20.39
CA PRO A 268 -5.50 -15.68 19.43
C PRO A 268 -5.67 -14.18 19.16
N GLU A 269 -5.98 -13.81 17.92
CA GLU A 269 -6.26 -12.42 17.55
C GLU A 269 -7.61 -11.93 18.07
N LEU A 270 -8.55 -12.86 18.33
CA LEU A 270 -9.82 -12.58 18.98
C LEU A 270 -9.71 -12.92 20.46
N VAL A 271 -10.11 -11.98 21.32
CA VAL A 271 -10.11 -12.15 22.78
C VAL A 271 -11.51 -11.96 23.34
N SER A 272 -11.81 -12.66 24.43
CA SER A 272 -13.00 -12.42 25.25
C SER A 272 -12.58 -11.60 26.46
N CYS A 273 -13.09 -10.37 26.58
CA CYS A 273 -12.70 -9.47 27.66
C CYS A 273 -13.84 -8.53 28.09
N LEU A 274 -13.70 -7.94 29.27
CA LEU A 274 -14.59 -6.88 29.73
C LEU A 274 -14.24 -5.57 28.99
N PRO A 275 -15.21 -4.66 28.77
CA PRO A 275 -14.97 -3.37 28.11
C PRO A 275 -13.85 -2.54 28.75
N GLU A 276 -13.63 -2.68 30.06
CA GLU A 276 -12.61 -1.94 30.83
C GLU A 276 -11.22 -2.57 30.73
N THR A 277 -11.11 -3.84 30.30
CA THR A 277 -9.82 -4.57 30.27
C THR A 277 -8.77 -3.90 29.38
N PRO A 278 -9.08 -3.48 28.13
CA PRO A 278 -8.07 -2.85 27.26
C PRO A 278 -7.46 -1.58 27.86
N GLU A 279 -8.28 -0.70 28.45
CA GLU A 279 -7.81 0.54 29.07
C GLU A 279 -6.99 0.28 30.34
N ALA A 280 -7.33 -0.78 31.09
CA ALA A 280 -6.57 -1.21 32.26
C ALA A 280 -5.20 -1.80 31.89
N CYS A 281 -5.11 -2.54 30.78
CA CYS A 281 -3.85 -3.10 30.27
C CYS A 281 -2.96 -2.06 29.58
N ASP A 282 -3.58 -1.10 28.90
CA ASP A 282 -2.88 -0.04 28.19
C ASP A 282 -3.66 1.28 28.30
N SER A 283 -3.17 2.17 29.16
CA SER A 283 -3.76 3.49 29.41
C SER A 283 -3.79 4.41 28.18
N THR A 284 -3.15 4.02 27.07
CA THR A 284 -3.23 4.76 25.81
C THR A 284 -4.38 4.35 24.91
N LEU A 285 -5.05 3.25 25.23
CA LEU A 285 -6.24 2.78 24.53
C LEU A 285 -7.50 3.37 25.17
N THR A 286 -8.48 3.64 24.33
CA THR A 286 -9.85 3.94 24.74
C THR A 286 -10.80 2.86 24.21
N HIS A 287 -11.99 2.76 24.80
CA HIS A 287 -13.05 1.87 24.30
C HIS A 287 -13.34 2.05 22.79
N SER A 288 -13.21 3.28 22.27
CA SER A 288 -13.42 3.58 20.85
C SER A 288 -12.29 3.11 19.94
N ASP A 289 -11.08 2.86 20.46
CA ASP A 289 -9.96 2.37 19.65
C ASP A 289 -10.04 0.86 19.37
N VAL A 290 -10.98 0.15 20.02
CA VAL A 290 -11.10 -1.31 19.95
C VAL A 290 -12.15 -1.74 18.92
N TYR A 291 -11.81 -2.77 18.13
CA TYR A 291 -12.79 -3.44 17.28
C TYR A 291 -13.58 -4.47 18.09
N TRP A 292 -14.71 -4.04 18.63
CA TRP A 292 -15.68 -4.94 19.27
C TRP A 292 -16.40 -5.79 18.23
N ILE A 293 -16.32 -7.09 18.39
CA ILE A 293 -16.85 -8.10 17.48
C ILE A 293 -18.14 -8.66 18.04
N LYS A 294 -19.17 -8.71 17.18
CA LYS A 294 -20.41 -9.43 17.46
C LYS A 294 -20.32 -10.81 16.81
N PRO A 295 -20.33 -11.90 17.59
CA PRO A 295 -20.41 -13.24 17.04
C PRO A 295 -21.62 -13.42 16.14
N THR A 296 -21.44 -14.19 15.07
CA THR A 296 -22.53 -14.71 14.24
C THR A 296 -23.01 -16.05 14.80
N ASP A 297 -22.09 -16.93 15.17
CA ASP A 297 -22.35 -18.24 15.76
C ASP A 297 -21.30 -18.56 16.85
N ILE A 298 -21.66 -19.35 17.86
CA ILE A 298 -20.76 -19.83 18.92
C ILE A 298 -21.02 -21.32 19.13
N TYR A 299 -19.95 -22.13 19.15
CA TYR A 299 -20.00 -23.56 19.41
C TYR A 299 -19.18 -23.90 20.65
N ILE A 300 -19.65 -24.79 21.53
CA ILE A 300 -18.94 -25.22 22.74
C ILE A 300 -18.55 -26.69 22.57
N PHE A 301 -17.26 -27.00 22.71
CA PHE A 301 -16.80 -28.38 22.74
C PHE A 301 -16.89 -28.94 24.17
N ASP A 302 -17.90 -29.76 24.43
CA ASP A 302 -17.93 -30.64 25.61
C ASP A 302 -17.43 -32.04 25.21
N GLN A 303 -16.29 -32.44 25.78
CA GLN A 303 -15.87 -33.84 25.76
C GLN A 303 -16.59 -34.59 26.89
N SER A 304 -17.83 -34.98 26.64
CA SER A 304 -18.46 -36.11 27.31
C SER A 304 -19.22 -36.95 26.27
N GLU A 305 -18.60 -38.04 25.84
CA GLU A 305 -19.31 -39.07 25.07
C GLU A 305 -20.37 -39.76 25.95
N ASN A 306 -21.51 -40.05 25.33
CA ASN A 306 -22.62 -40.91 25.76
C ASN A 306 -23.54 -40.38 26.86
N GLU A 307 -24.72 -39.88 26.46
CA GLU A 307 -25.98 -40.61 26.66
C GLU A 307 -27.09 -40.02 25.76
N GLN A 308 -27.92 -40.90 25.21
CA GLN A 308 -29.18 -40.54 24.56
C GLN A 308 -30.05 -39.77 25.55
N ASN A 309 -30.54 -38.58 25.17
CA ASN A 309 -31.98 -38.30 25.05
C ASN A 309 -32.25 -36.80 24.83
N ASP A 310 -33.26 -36.60 24.00
CA ASP A 310 -34.24 -35.51 23.96
C ASP A 310 -33.77 -34.08 23.72
N CYS A 311 -34.19 -33.63 22.52
CA CYS A 311 -34.36 -32.26 22.11
C CYS A 311 -35.30 -31.53 23.08
N GLU A 312 -34.76 -30.76 24.02
CA GLU A 312 -35.47 -29.67 24.65
C GLU A 312 -34.68 -28.37 24.49
N SER A 313 -35.31 -27.42 23.79
CA SER A 313 -34.97 -26.01 23.81
C SER A 313 -35.15 -25.49 25.24
N MET A 314 -34.05 -25.35 25.97
CA MET A 314 -34.04 -24.70 27.27
C MET A 314 -33.38 -23.32 27.13
N ASP A 315 -34.23 -22.34 27.35
CA ASP A 315 -33.97 -20.92 27.53
C ASP A 315 -33.19 -20.75 28.86
N ASP A 316 -31.89 -21.08 28.86
CA ASP A 316 -31.02 -20.85 30.02
C ASP A 316 -30.19 -19.58 29.78
N GLN A 317 -30.70 -18.50 30.36
CA GLN A 317 -29.99 -17.26 30.65
C GLN A 317 -28.80 -17.55 31.60
N GLN A 318 -27.71 -18.14 31.08
CA GLN A 318 -26.40 -17.94 31.70
C GLN A 318 -25.93 -16.54 31.32
N SER A 319 -25.77 -15.69 32.33
CA SER A 319 -25.29 -14.32 32.22
C SER A 319 -23.85 -14.29 31.71
N PHE A 320 -23.67 -14.18 30.40
CA PHE A 320 -22.36 -13.95 29.77
C PHE A 320 -21.99 -12.47 29.89
N THR A 321 -20.87 -12.18 30.54
CA THR A 321 -20.45 -10.80 30.86
C THR A 321 -19.32 -10.26 29.98
N GLY A 322 -18.69 -11.08 29.12
CA GLY A 322 -17.57 -10.67 28.26
C GLY A 322 -18.01 -10.29 26.84
N SER A 323 -17.42 -9.22 26.29
CA SER A 323 -17.53 -8.87 24.87
C SER A 323 -16.34 -9.47 24.10
N TYR A 324 -16.53 -9.83 22.83
CA TYR A 324 -15.42 -10.24 21.98
C TYR A 324 -14.77 -9.02 21.31
N ALA A 325 -13.46 -8.99 21.24
CA ALA A 325 -12.70 -7.94 20.57
C ALA A 325 -11.55 -8.51 19.76
N LEU A 326 -11.22 -7.86 18.63
CA LEU A 326 -9.89 -8.06 18.05
C LEU A 326 -8.87 -7.38 18.96
N ARG A 327 -7.82 -8.11 19.33
CA ARG A 327 -6.84 -7.61 20.31
C ARG A 327 -6.20 -6.29 19.83
N PRO A 328 -6.29 -5.21 20.63
CA PRO A 328 -5.67 -3.93 20.28
C PRO A 328 -4.18 -3.85 20.61
N SER A 329 -3.70 -4.76 21.46
CA SER A 329 -2.33 -4.85 21.92
C SER A 329 -2.06 -6.27 22.43
N LEU A 330 -0.83 -6.74 22.29
CA LEU A 330 -0.35 -7.97 22.93
C LEU A 330 -0.26 -7.83 24.46
N LEU A 331 -0.34 -6.60 24.99
CA LEU A 331 -0.34 -6.36 26.44
C LEU A 331 -1.50 -7.05 27.17
N LEU A 332 -2.58 -7.40 26.45
CA LEU A 332 -3.69 -8.17 27.00
C LEU A 332 -3.26 -9.58 27.44
N HIS A 333 -2.17 -10.11 26.88
CA HIS A 333 -1.65 -11.44 27.18
C HIS A 333 -0.52 -11.42 28.23
N VAL A 334 -0.19 -10.28 28.84
CA VAL A 334 0.90 -10.19 29.84
C VAL A 334 0.68 -11.17 30.99
N GLN A 335 -0.56 -11.32 31.45
CA GLN A 335 -0.89 -12.26 32.52
C GLN A 335 -0.70 -13.72 32.10
N GLU A 336 -1.06 -14.08 30.87
CA GLU A 336 -0.84 -15.43 30.32
C GLU A 336 0.66 -15.71 30.18
N ILE A 337 1.44 -14.72 29.73
CA ILE A 337 2.89 -14.79 29.59
C ILE A 337 3.58 -14.98 30.96
N THR A 338 3.18 -14.23 31.99
CA THR A 338 3.80 -14.33 33.32
C THR A 338 3.40 -15.57 34.10
N GLN A 339 2.28 -16.20 33.74
CA GLN A 339 1.82 -17.47 34.33
C GLN A 339 2.40 -18.71 33.62
N ASN A 340 3.09 -18.52 32.49
CA ASN A 340 3.71 -19.61 31.76
C ASN A 340 4.83 -20.29 32.58
N GLU A 341 4.95 -21.61 32.49
CA GLU A 341 5.95 -22.38 33.25
C GLU A 341 7.40 -22.00 32.90
N ASP A 342 7.64 -21.55 31.67
CA ASP A 342 8.96 -21.10 31.22
C ASP A 342 9.30 -19.67 31.69
N PHE A 343 8.34 -18.97 32.30
CA PHE A 343 8.55 -17.61 32.79
C PHE A 343 9.51 -17.60 33.98
N SER A 344 10.59 -16.82 33.86
CA SER A 344 11.66 -16.77 34.86
C SER A 344 12.17 -15.33 35.08
N PRO A 345 12.35 -14.89 36.33
CA PRO A 345 12.97 -13.60 36.63
C PRO A 345 14.36 -13.47 35.98
N GLY A 346 14.68 -12.29 35.46
CA GLY A 346 15.93 -12.03 34.74
C GLY A 346 15.93 -12.42 33.25
N THR A 347 14.87 -13.08 32.76
CA THR A 347 14.70 -13.44 31.34
C THR A 347 13.63 -12.57 30.69
N LEU A 348 13.86 -12.13 29.45
CA LEU A 348 12.87 -11.47 28.60
C LEU A 348 12.11 -12.48 27.78
N HIS A 349 10.79 -12.45 27.85
CA HIS A 349 9.88 -13.26 27.05
C HIS A 349 9.36 -12.44 25.89
N ALA A 350 9.69 -12.87 24.68
CA ALA A 350 9.35 -12.18 23.44
C ALA A 350 8.17 -12.86 22.74
N VAL A 351 7.13 -12.07 22.48
CA VAL A 351 5.93 -12.45 21.71
C VAL A 351 5.78 -11.47 20.56
N SER A 352 5.41 -11.96 19.37
CA SER A 352 5.09 -11.08 18.25
C SER A 352 3.83 -11.53 17.56
N GLY A 353 3.01 -10.58 17.12
CA GLY A 353 1.73 -10.89 16.52
C GLY A 353 1.02 -9.68 15.96
N LEU A 354 0.00 -9.96 15.16
CA LEU A 354 -0.87 -8.94 14.57
C LEU A 354 -1.84 -8.39 15.62
N VAL A 355 -1.96 -7.06 15.68
CA VAL A 355 -2.90 -6.33 16.55
C VAL A 355 -3.73 -5.33 15.73
N PHE A 356 -4.89 -4.93 16.23
CA PHE A 356 -5.89 -4.15 15.50
C PHE A 356 -6.39 -2.96 16.30
N GLN A 357 -6.33 -1.76 15.72
CA GLN A 357 -6.83 -0.55 16.36
C GLN A 357 -7.69 0.26 15.39
N ARG A 358 -8.84 0.75 15.85
CA ARG A 358 -9.61 1.76 15.14
C ARG A 358 -8.80 3.04 15.19
N VAL A 359 -8.43 3.56 14.03
CA VAL A 359 -7.56 4.75 13.94
C VAL A 359 -8.03 5.69 12.85
N PRO A 360 -7.74 7.00 12.96
CA PRO A 360 -7.89 7.93 11.85
C PRO A 360 -7.01 7.52 10.66
N ILE A 361 -7.48 7.79 9.44
CA ILE A 361 -6.66 7.62 8.24
C ILE A 361 -5.60 8.73 8.21
N SER A 362 -4.35 8.34 8.38
CA SER A 362 -3.20 9.23 8.27
C SER A 362 -2.00 8.52 7.63
N PRO A 363 -0.98 9.28 7.19
CA PRO A 363 0.29 8.72 6.71
C PRO A 363 1.10 7.98 7.78
N SER A 364 0.67 7.96 9.05
CA SER A 364 1.43 7.45 10.20
C SER A 364 0.67 6.46 11.09
N ARG A 365 -0.54 6.04 10.68
CA ARG A 365 -1.36 5.10 11.45
C ARG A 365 -2.00 4.07 10.55
N SER A 366 -1.74 2.80 10.86
CA SER A 366 -2.39 1.64 10.25
C SER A 366 -3.43 1.05 11.20
N PRO A 367 -4.61 0.60 10.71
CA PRO A 367 -5.61 -0.06 11.54
C PRO A 367 -5.20 -1.48 11.98
N ALA A 368 -4.17 -2.04 11.36
CA ALA A 368 -3.55 -3.30 11.77
C ALA A 368 -2.02 -3.24 11.59
N PHE A 369 -1.27 -3.80 12.54
CA PHE A 369 0.19 -3.81 12.50
C PHE A 369 0.75 -4.95 13.34
N HIS A 370 2.01 -5.34 13.10
CA HIS A 370 2.69 -6.32 13.92
C HIS A 370 3.32 -5.64 15.12
N GLN A 371 3.04 -6.15 16.31
CA GLN A 371 3.66 -5.70 17.55
C GLN A 371 4.66 -6.76 18.02
N LEU A 372 5.84 -6.33 18.44
CA LEU A 372 6.74 -7.11 19.29
C LEU A 372 6.49 -6.67 20.73
N LEU A 373 6.19 -7.61 21.61
CA LEU A 373 6.10 -7.43 23.05
C LEU A 373 7.22 -8.22 23.72
N LEU A 374 8.01 -7.55 24.56
CA LEU A 374 8.99 -8.16 25.46
C LEU A 374 8.50 -7.97 26.89
N VAL A 375 8.41 -9.03 27.67
CA VAL A 375 7.97 -9.00 29.08
C VAL A 375 9.06 -9.63 29.96
N GLY A 376 9.41 -9.01 31.08
CA GLY A 376 10.35 -9.61 32.02
C GLY A 376 10.26 -9.02 33.42
N MET A 377 10.70 -9.78 34.43
CA MET A 377 10.77 -9.35 35.83
C MET A 377 12.22 -9.12 36.24
N PHE A 378 12.53 -7.91 36.71
CA PHE A 378 13.91 -7.49 37.06
C PHE A 378 13.97 -6.77 38.41
N PRO A 379 15.09 -6.84 39.15
CA PRO A 379 15.26 -6.07 40.39
C PRO A 379 15.15 -4.55 40.15
N ALA A 380 14.41 -3.84 41.02
CA ALA A 380 14.23 -2.39 40.88
C ALA A 380 15.55 -1.61 40.89
N GLU A 381 16.53 -2.09 41.66
CA GLU A 381 17.89 -1.55 41.78
C GLU A 381 18.73 -1.67 40.48
N SER A 382 18.34 -2.53 39.55
CA SER A 382 19.02 -2.66 38.26
C SER A 382 18.58 -1.60 37.24
N HIS A 383 17.66 -0.70 37.60
CA HIS A 383 17.12 0.35 36.73
C HIS A 383 16.73 -0.16 35.33
N PRO A 384 15.91 -1.21 35.23
CA PRO A 384 15.71 -1.95 33.97
C PRO A 384 15.17 -1.08 32.83
N VAL A 385 14.29 -0.11 33.12
CA VAL A 385 13.77 0.84 32.12
C VAL A 385 14.90 1.60 31.43
N GLN A 386 15.85 2.15 32.20
CA GLN A 386 16.99 2.87 31.67
C GLN A 386 17.91 1.94 30.86
N CYS A 387 18.18 0.75 31.37
CA CYS A 387 19.02 -0.21 30.65
C CYS A 387 18.41 -0.63 29.30
N PHE A 388 17.08 -0.80 29.24
CA PHE A 388 16.38 -1.06 27.98
C PHE A 388 16.42 0.13 27.03
N GLN A 389 16.24 1.34 27.55
CA GLN A 389 16.35 2.56 26.77
C GLN A 389 17.75 2.68 26.15
N ASP A 390 18.81 2.59 26.95
CA ASP A 390 20.20 2.71 26.48
C ASP A 390 20.52 1.64 25.43
N CYS A 391 20.05 0.41 25.65
CA CYS A 391 20.20 -0.70 24.70
C CYS A 391 19.52 -0.39 23.37
N LEU A 392 18.25 0.01 23.39
CA LEU A 392 17.50 0.29 22.16
C LEU A 392 17.98 1.57 21.47
N GLU A 393 18.45 2.56 22.22
CA GLU A 393 19.05 3.78 21.67
C GLU A 393 20.35 3.47 20.92
N SER A 394 21.21 2.61 21.45
CA SER A 394 22.39 2.12 20.75
C SER A 394 22.04 1.39 19.44
N LEU A 395 20.91 0.67 19.40
CA LEU A 395 20.50 -0.10 18.22
C LEU A 395 19.77 0.73 17.17
N LEU A 396 19.01 1.75 17.59
CA LEU A 396 18.04 2.42 16.74
C LEU A 396 18.39 3.89 16.40
N SER A 397 19.38 4.48 17.06
CA SER A 397 19.79 5.88 16.85
C SER A 397 20.22 6.17 15.40
N SER A 398 20.87 5.22 14.71
CA SER A 398 21.25 5.35 13.29
C SER A 398 20.06 5.49 12.35
N TYR A 399 18.87 5.05 12.78
CA TYR A 399 17.62 5.15 12.03
C TYR A 399 16.79 6.38 12.43
N GLY A 400 17.35 7.28 13.26
CA GLY A 400 16.68 8.51 13.69
C GLY A 400 15.56 8.28 14.72
N VAL A 401 15.66 7.19 15.49
CA VAL A 401 14.78 6.93 16.64
C VAL A 401 15.29 7.69 17.86
N SER A 402 14.38 8.34 18.56
CA SER A 402 14.62 9.09 19.80
C SER A 402 13.67 8.64 20.91
N PHE A 403 14.12 8.78 22.15
CA PHE A 403 13.38 8.35 23.34
C PHE A 403 12.89 9.58 24.12
N GLU A 404 11.63 9.55 24.53
CA GLU A 404 11.00 10.62 25.31
C GLU A 404 10.40 10.04 26.59
N GLU A 405 10.93 10.47 27.73
CA GLU A 405 10.39 10.10 29.03
C GLU A 405 9.05 10.80 29.28
N ALA A 406 8.05 10.03 29.70
CA ALA A 406 6.79 10.54 30.20
C ALA A 406 6.60 10.02 31.64
N GLN A 407 6.43 10.96 32.58
CA GLN A 407 6.05 10.66 33.95
C GLN A 407 4.58 11.03 34.15
N THR A 408 3.75 10.03 34.41
CA THR A 408 2.35 10.20 34.80
C THR A 408 2.14 9.59 36.18
N GLY A 409 2.26 10.41 37.23
CA GLY A 409 2.14 9.93 38.61
C GLY A 409 3.33 9.05 39.02
N LEU A 410 3.07 7.78 39.37
CA LEU A 410 4.08 6.78 39.73
C LEU A 410 4.56 5.95 38.54
N ASP A 411 3.96 6.11 37.36
CA ASP A 411 4.27 5.31 36.18
C ASP A 411 5.36 5.99 35.34
N GLN A 412 6.57 5.41 35.37
CA GLN A 412 7.65 5.77 34.46
C GLN A 412 7.47 5.04 33.13
N GLN A 413 7.33 5.80 32.04
CA GLN A 413 7.25 5.27 30.69
C GLN A 413 8.20 6.03 29.76
N VAL A 414 8.74 5.31 28.77
CA VAL A 414 9.62 5.89 27.76
C VAL A 414 9.04 5.60 26.38
N TRP A 415 8.77 6.65 25.60
CA TRP A 415 8.21 6.55 24.26
C TRP A 415 9.29 6.56 23.18
N MET A 416 9.12 5.72 22.17
CA MET A 416 9.96 5.71 20.98
C MET A 416 9.32 6.57 19.88
N ASN A 417 10.09 7.53 19.37
CA ASN A 417 9.67 8.51 18.38
C ASN A 417 10.68 8.58 17.23
N SER A 418 10.26 9.11 16.09
CA SER A 418 11.12 9.54 14.99
C SER A 418 10.55 10.84 14.41
N LYS A 419 11.26 11.44 13.44
CA LYS A 419 10.77 12.64 12.75
C LYS A 419 9.42 12.43 12.06
N MET A 420 9.13 11.21 11.62
CA MET A 420 7.95 10.88 10.81
C MET A 420 6.87 10.14 11.59
N LEU A 421 7.24 9.45 12.67
CA LEU A 421 6.37 8.55 13.44
C LEU A 421 6.51 8.87 14.91
N SER A 422 5.42 9.23 15.58
CA SER A 422 5.39 9.43 17.03
C SER A 422 4.85 8.19 17.75
N LYS A 423 5.36 7.94 18.95
CA LYS A 423 4.88 6.92 19.89
C LYS A 423 4.67 5.54 19.26
N PHE A 424 5.63 5.09 18.43
CA PHE A 424 5.53 3.78 17.75
C PHE A 424 6.08 2.63 18.60
N GLY A 425 6.67 2.93 19.75
CA GLY A 425 7.07 1.94 20.74
C GLY A 425 7.09 2.55 22.14
N ARG A 426 7.11 1.70 23.16
CA ARG A 426 7.07 2.08 24.58
C ARG A 426 7.88 1.10 25.42
N ILE A 427 8.59 1.61 26.42
CA ILE A 427 9.11 0.87 27.56
C ILE A 427 8.29 1.31 28.78
N ALA A 428 7.69 0.38 29.51
CA ALA A 428 6.84 0.71 30.65
C ALA A 428 7.03 -0.28 31.81
N TYR A 429 6.97 0.27 33.02
CA TYR A 429 6.71 -0.51 34.23
C TYR A 429 5.20 -0.82 34.33
N LEU A 430 4.87 -2.05 34.74
CA LEU A 430 3.49 -2.54 34.86
C LEU A 430 3.12 -2.83 36.33
N PRO A 431 2.67 -1.83 37.11
CA PRO A 431 2.34 -2.01 38.52
C PRO A 431 1.16 -2.95 38.76
N SER A 432 0.15 -2.92 37.89
CA SER A 432 -1.12 -3.65 38.04
C SER A 432 -0.97 -5.18 38.03
N PHE A 433 0.18 -5.69 37.58
CA PHE A 433 0.47 -7.12 37.46
C PHE A 433 1.49 -7.62 38.49
N SER A 434 1.99 -6.72 39.35
CA SER A 434 2.84 -7.08 40.48
C SER A 434 1.96 -7.61 41.61
N SER A 435 1.60 -8.89 41.55
CA SER A 435 1.10 -9.60 42.73
C SER A 435 2.25 -9.87 43.70
N ALA A 436 1.94 -10.24 44.95
CA ALA A 436 2.82 -10.36 46.11
C ALA A 436 4.03 -11.36 46.02
N LEU A 437 4.49 -11.67 44.81
CA LEU A 437 5.67 -12.47 44.50
C LEU A 437 6.90 -11.55 44.44
N ASP A 438 7.63 -11.56 45.55
CA ASP A 438 8.94 -10.95 45.81
C ASP A 438 9.01 -9.41 45.91
N GLU A 439 9.11 -8.94 47.16
CA GLU A 439 9.50 -7.55 47.50
C GLU A 439 10.81 -7.19 46.79
N GLY A 440 10.74 -6.42 45.70
CA GLY A 440 11.90 -5.85 45.01
C GLY A 440 11.98 -6.09 43.48
N LEU A 441 11.12 -6.94 42.92
CA LEU A 441 11.06 -7.15 41.47
C LEU A 441 10.04 -6.21 40.79
N GLN A 442 10.37 -5.77 39.58
CA GLN A 442 9.54 -4.93 38.72
C GLN A 442 9.23 -5.66 37.41
N LEU A 443 7.94 -5.72 37.05
CA LEU A 443 7.51 -6.20 35.74
C LEU A 443 7.66 -5.09 34.71
N ILE A 444 8.47 -5.34 33.69
CA ILE A 444 8.72 -4.42 32.58
C ILE A 444 8.13 -5.00 31.30
N ALA A 445 7.48 -4.14 30.52
CA ALA A 445 7.02 -4.43 29.18
C ALA A 445 7.65 -3.46 28.18
N VAL A 446 8.18 -4.00 27.08
CA VAL A 446 8.63 -3.24 25.92
C VAL A 446 7.75 -3.62 24.73
N SER A 447 6.99 -2.66 24.22
CA SER A 447 6.12 -2.86 23.06
C SER A 447 6.61 -2.04 21.87
N ILE A 448 6.79 -2.65 20.71
CA ILE A 448 7.31 -1.99 19.50
C ILE A 448 6.40 -2.34 18.30
N ASN A 449 5.96 -1.32 17.56
CA ASN A 449 5.31 -1.51 16.26
C ASN A 449 6.38 -1.84 15.20
N LEU A 450 6.43 -3.11 14.80
CA LEU A 450 7.42 -3.63 13.85
C LEU A 450 7.20 -3.10 12.44
N ASP A 451 5.96 -2.84 12.02
CA ASP A 451 5.64 -2.24 10.72
C ASP A 451 6.28 -0.84 10.61
N HIS A 452 6.07 0.01 11.62
CA HIS A 452 6.67 1.34 11.69
C HIS A 452 8.20 1.26 11.70
N LEU A 453 8.77 0.38 12.52
CA LEU A 453 10.22 0.21 12.55
C LEU A 453 10.78 -0.24 11.19
N ALA A 454 10.09 -1.15 10.49
CA ALA A 454 10.45 -1.56 9.12
C ALA A 454 10.37 -0.39 8.13
N THR A 455 9.36 0.47 8.22
CA THR A 455 9.30 1.66 7.34
C THR A 455 10.51 2.59 7.54
N LEU A 456 10.98 2.75 8.78
CA LEU A 456 12.15 3.57 9.09
C LEU A 456 13.44 2.94 8.58
N ILE A 457 13.67 1.66 8.90
CA ILE A 457 14.91 0.95 8.54
C ILE A 457 15.09 0.85 7.03
N PHE A 458 14.02 0.54 6.30
CA PHE A 458 14.06 0.35 4.85
C PHE A 458 13.70 1.60 4.04
N GLY A 459 13.45 2.74 4.68
CA GLY A 459 13.13 3.99 3.98
C GLY A 459 11.82 3.93 3.19
N ILE A 460 10.83 3.18 3.66
CA ILE A 460 9.52 3.07 3.01
C ILE A 460 8.69 4.32 3.36
N SER A 461 8.40 5.14 2.36
CA SER A 461 7.74 6.45 2.56
C SER A 461 6.23 6.40 2.82
N ASP A 462 5.59 5.26 2.55
CA ASP A 462 4.16 5.03 2.77
C ASP A 462 3.96 3.63 3.33
N TRP A 463 3.50 3.52 4.58
CA TRP A 463 3.36 2.25 5.29
C TRP A 463 2.42 1.26 4.57
N ARG A 464 1.49 1.76 3.75
CA ARG A 464 0.56 0.91 2.98
C ARG A 464 1.30 -0.01 2.00
N LEU A 465 2.53 0.32 1.62
CA LEU A 465 3.37 -0.54 0.78
C LEU A 465 3.76 -1.85 1.48
N LEU A 466 3.93 -1.86 2.81
CA LEU A 466 4.15 -3.10 3.57
C LEU A 466 3.01 -4.10 3.34
N TRP A 467 1.80 -3.58 3.18
CA TRP A 467 0.59 -4.37 2.96
C TRP A 467 0.26 -4.59 1.50
N SER A 468 1.12 -4.17 0.57
CA SER A 468 0.92 -4.37 -0.87
C SER A 468 0.81 -5.86 -1.21
N ALA A 469 -0.15 -6.21 -2.06
CA ALA A 469 -0.25 -7.54 -2.66
C ALA A 469 0.57 -7.64 -3.97
N ASP A 470 1.18 -6.53 -4.40
CA ASP A 470 1.97 -6.49 -5.61
C ASP A 470 3.30 -7.26 -5.41
N PRO A 471 3.58 -8.29 -6.24
CA PRO A 471 4.76 -9.13 -6.07
C PRO A 471 6.07 -8.35 -6.21
N ARG A 472 6.07 -7.18 -6.86
CA ARG A 472 7.26 -6.32 -6.98
C ARG A 472 7.74 -5.81 -5.63
N PHE A 473 6.86 -5.68 -4.64
CA PHE A 473 7.23 -5.28 -3.28
C PHE A 473 8.12 -6.35 -2.63
N LEU A 474 7.64 -7.59 -2.55
CA LEU A 474 8.40 -8.68 -1.93
C LEU A 474 9.64 -9.06 -2.74
N LYS A 475 9.54 -9.05 -4.07
CA LYS A 475 10.67 -9.33 -4.95
C LYS A 475 11.86 -8.38 -4.72
N HIS A 476 11.61 -7.14 -4.28
CA HIS A 476 12.68 -6.24 -3.88
C HIS A 476 13.49 -6.81 -2.72
N PHE A 477 12.82 -7.28 -1.66
CA PHE A 477 13.46 -7.83 -0.46
C PHE A 477 14.04 -9.23 -0.69
N ASP A 478 13.53 -10.00 -1.65
CA ASP A 478 14.17 -11.25 -2.08
C ASP A 478 15.54 -10.98 -2.72
N LEU A 479 15.66 -9.91 -3.52
CA LEU A 479 16.88 -9.53 -4.22
C LEU A 479 17.84 -8.69 -3.37
N ASN A 480 17.30 -7.91 -2.43
CA ASN A 480 18.07 -6.99 -1.60
C ASN A 480 17.50 -6.93 -0.16
N PRO A 481 17.66 -8.00 0.65
CA PRO A 481 16.98 -8.13 1.95
C PRO A 481 17.27 -7.05 2.98
N LEU A 482 18.46 -6.43 2.90
CA LEU A 482 18.96 -5.45 3.87
C LEU A 482 19.04 -4.02 3.32
N GLY A 483 18.75 -3.82 2.04
CA GLY A 483 18.89 -2.51 1.42
C GLY A 483 17.60 -1.68 1.43
N PRO A 484 17.70 -0.37 1.16
CA PRO A 484 16.56 0.51 1.18
C PRO A 484 15.57 0.18 0.04
N PHE A 485 14.28 0.32 0.35
CA PHE A 485 13.20 0.08 -0.59
C PHE A 485 13.26 1.07 -1.77
N SER A 486 13.13 0.53 -2.97
CA SER A 486 13.01 1.32 -4.21
C SER A 486 11.58 1.23 -4.73
N PRO A 487 10.83 2.35 -4.85
CA PRO A 487 9.46 2.32 -5.32
C PRO A 487 9.33 1.77 -6.75
N PHE A 488 8.39 0.85 -6.96
CA PHE A 488 8.03 0.34 -8.29
C PHE A 488 6.90 1.13 -8.97
N SER A 489 6.29 2.07 -8.23
CA SER A 489 5.32 3.06 -8.72
C SER A 489 5.87 4.46 -8.41
N LEU A 490 6.22 5.19 -9.47
CA LEU A 490 6.81 6.51 -9.38
C LEU A 490 5.75 7.59 -9.57
N TYR A 491 5.84 8.64 -8.74
CA TYR A 491 5.06 9.87 -8.88
C TYR A 491 3.54 9.65 -8.98
N SER A 492 2.99 8.75 -8.16
CA SER A 492 1.56 8.43 -8.12
C SER A 492 0.70 9.70 -8.06
N PRO A 493 -0.32 9.84 -8.94
CA PRO A 493 -1.23 10.99 -8.93
C PRO A 493 -1.94 11.16 -7.59
N SER A 494 -2.28 12.41 -7.24
CA SER A 494 -3.01 12.74 -6.02
C SER A 494 -4.25 13.58 -6.36
N TYR A 495 -5.40 13.20 -5.80
CA TYR A 495 -6.68 13.87 -6.01
C TYR A 495 -7.30 14.26 -4.68
N LEU A 496 -7.78 15.50 -4.60
CA LEU A 496 -8.42 16.04 -3.40
C LEU A 496 -9.94 16.09 -3.60
N HIS A 497 -10.67 15.53 -2.63
CA HIS A 497 -12.13 15.64 -2.57
C HIS A 497 -12.57 16.08 -1.19
N ASP A 498 -13.43 17.08 -1.15
CA ASP A 498 -14.09 17.51 0.08
C ASP A 498 -15.44 16.81 0.20
N ILE A 499 -15.82 16.45 1.43
CA ILE A 499 -17.13 15.92 1.76
C ILE A 499 -17.68 16.60 3.00
N SER A 500 -18.91 17.09 2.90
CA SER A 500 -19.61 17.73 4.01
C SER A 500 -20.90 17.01 4.31
N PHE A 501 -21.25 16.92 5.59
CA PHE A 501 -22.50 16.32 6.03
C PHE A 501 -22.91 16.84 7.42
N TRP A 502 -24.21 16.76 7.67
CA TRP A 502 -24.83 16.97 8.98
C TRP A 502 -24.85 15.66 9.77
N MET A 503 -24.55 15.75 11.06
CA MET A 503 -24.55 14.64 12.01
C MET A 503 -25.08 15.10 13.37
N GLU A 504 -25.48 14.13 14.18
CA GLU A 504 -25.81 14.33 15.60
C GLU A 504 -24.56 14.10 16.46
N PRO A 505 -24.08 15.11 17.22
CA PRO A 505 -22.83 15.02 17.96
C PRO A 505 -22.75 13.84 18.94
N GLU A 506 -23.87 13.45 19.54
CA GLU A 506 -23.93 12.43 20.58
C GLU A 506 -23.87 11.00 20.04
N SER A 507 -24.20 10.78 18.76
CA SER A 507 -24.20 9.45 18.14
C SER A 507 -23.11 9.23 17.10
N TYR A 508 -22.36 10.28 16.74
CA TYR A 508 -21.35 10.22 15.71
C TYR A 508 -19.99 9.80 16.27
N ASP A 509 -19.51 8.64 15.85
CA ASP A 509 -18.13 8.22 16.04
C ASP A 509 -17.30 8.55 14.78
N GLU A 510 -16.30 9.41 14.94
CA GLU A 510 -15.40 9.79 13.85
C GLU A 510 -14.59 8.59 13.30
N LEU A 511 -14.30 7.59 14.14
CA LEU A 511 -13.57 6.40 13.69
C LEU A 511 -14.42 5.52 12.77
N ASP A 512 -15.75 5.51 12.92
CA ASP A 512 -16.65 4.84 11.97
C ASP A 512 -16.64 5.53 10.60
N PHE A 513 -16.50 6.86 10.58
CA PHE A 513 -16.28 7.60 9.34
C PHE A 513 -14.98 7.18 8.65
N HIS A 514 -13.87 7.11 9.40
CA HIS A 514 -12.60 6.65 8.84
C HIS A 514 -12.65 5.21 8.35
N ALA A 515 -13.30 4.31 9.11
CA ALA A 515 -13.52 2.92 8.71
C ALA A 515 -14.26 2.82 7.38
N LEU A 516 -15.35 3.57 7.25
CA LEU A 516 -16.14 3.62 6.03
C LEU A 516 -15.37 4.22 4.85
N VAL A 517 -14.50 5.22 5.09
CA VAL A 517 -13.62 5.76 4.05
C VAL A 517 -12.63 4.70 3.57
N ARG A 518 -12.03 3.88 4.45
CA ARG A 518 -11.15 2.78 4.03
C ARG A 518 -11.90 1.75 3.17
N GLU A 519 -13.10 1.35 3.60
CA GLU A 519 -13.97 0.42 2.87
C GLU A 519 -14.34 0.97 1.48
N ALA A 520 -14.92 2.17 1.42
CA ALA A 520 -15.42 2.76 0.19
C ALA A 520 -14.31 3.10 -0.82
N SER A 521 -13.11 3.44 -0.32
CA SER A 521 -11.96 3.78 -1.16
C SER A 521 -11.05 2.60 -1.48
N CYS A 522 -11.33 1.40 -0.97
CA CYS A 522 -10.43 0.24 -1.10
C CYS A 522 -8.99 0.58 -0.67
N GLY A 523 -8.83 1.38 0.40
CA GLY A 523 -7.53 1.84 0.91
C GLY A 523 -6.82 2.93 0.08
N ALA A 524 -7.45 3.48 -0.97
CA ALA A 524 -6.85 4.50 -1.83
C ALA A 524 -6.67 5.86 -1.15
N VAL A 525 -7.44 6.16 -0.09
CA VAL A 525 -7.30 7.43 0.65
C VAL A 525 -6.06 7.35 1.57
N LYS A 526 -5.13 8.27 1.33
CA LYS A 526 -3.87 8.41 2.07
C LYS A 526 -4.03 9.21 3.37
N ASN A 527 -4.89 10.22 3.34
CA ASN A 527 -5.05 11.16 4.44
C ASN A 527 -6.46 11.72 4.46
N VAL A 528 -6.97 11.97 5.66
CA VAL A 528 -8.26 12.61 5.91
C VAL A 528 -8.07 13.71 6.93
N VAL A 529 -8.49 14.93 6.59
CA VAL A 529 -8.34 16.11 7.45
C VAL A 529 -9.70 16.76 7.66
N LEU A 530 -10.08 17.01 8.91
CA LEU A 530 -11.22 17.86 9.23
C LEU A 530 -10.87 19.31 8.88
N VAL A 531 -11.57 19.88 7.90
CA VAL A 531 -11.31 21.24 7.39
C VAL A 531 -12.24 22.26 8.02
N ASP A 532 -13.49 21.88 8.30
CA ASP A 532 -14.48 22.78 8.89
C ASP A 532 -15.44 22.05 9.84
N ARG A 533 -15.84 22.74 10.89
CA ARG A 533 -16.84 22.28 11.86
C ARG A 533 -17.77 23.45 12.18
N PHE A 534 -19.06 23.25 11.91
CA PHE A 534 -20.10 24.24 12.19
C PHE A 534 -21.19 23.60 13.05
N ARG A 535 -21.63 24.27 14.11
CA ARG A 535 -22.77 23.83 14.92
C ARG A 535 -23.96 24.74 14.66
N HIS A 536 -25.12 24.18 14.30
CA HIS A 536 -26.30 25.01 14.05
C HIS A 536 -26.82 25.60 15.37
N PRO A 537 -27.04 26.93 15.48
CA PRO A 537 -27.36 27.58 16.76
C PRO A 537 -28.64 27.09 17.45
N HIS A 538 -29.59 26.55 16.68
CA HIS A 538 -30.93 26.22 17.17
C HIS A 538 -31.41 24.78 16.88
N MET A 539 -30.66 23.98 16.11
CA MET A 539 -31.13 22.66 15.64
C MET A 539 -30.37 21.48 16.26
N GLY A 540 -29.39 21.71 17.15
CA GLY A 540 -28.61 20.64 17.78
C GLY A 540 -27.55 20.02 16.86
N HIS A 541 -27.83 19.89 15.56
CA HIS A 541 -26.94 19.30 14.57
C HIS A 541 -25.60 20.02 14.40
N ALA A 542 -24.56 19.25 14.08
CA ALA A 542 -23.28 19.74 13.62
C ALA A 542 -23.04 19.36 12.15
N SER A 543 -22.47 20.28 11.38
CA SER A 543 -21.92 20.04 10.05
C SER A 543 -20.41 19.84 10.18
N LEU A 544 -19.91 18.76 9.59
CA LEU A 544 -18.49 18.50 9.44
C LEU A 544 -18.11 18.58 7.96
N CYS A 545 -16.92 19.07 7.66
CA CYS A 545 -16.32 19.01 6.33
C CYS A 545 -14.94 18.37 6.41
N TYR A 546 -14.76 17.25 5.71
CA TYR A 546 -13.49 16.54 5.61
C TYR A 546 -12.90 16.69 4.21
N ARG A 547 -11.58 16.84 4.14
CA ARG A 547 -10.79 16.74 2.91
C ARG A 547 -10.08 15.41 2.86
N LEU A 548 -10.34 14.65 1.80
CA LEU A 548 -9.78 13.34 1.54
C LEU A 548 -8.72 13.47 0.44
N THR A 549 -7.54 12.92 0.69
CA THR A 549 -6.45 12.82 -0.30
C THR A 549 -6.39 11.40 -0.85
N TYR A 550 -6.85 11.22 -2.09
CA TYR A 550 -6.80 9.97 -2.82
C TYR A 550 -5.44 9.82 -3.52
N GLN A 551 -4.66 8.82 -3.10
CA GLN A 551 -3.35 8.50 -3.69
C GLN A 551 -2.97 7.05 -3.33
N SER A 552 -2.81 6.20 -4.35
CA SER A 552 -2.36 4.81 -4.18
C SER A 552 -0.84 4.70 -4.41
N PRO A 553 -0.09 4.04 -3.50
CA PRO A 553 1.36 3.89 -3.64
C PRO A 553 1.77 2.69 -4.52
N ASP A 554 0.86 1.74 -4.75
CA ASP A 554 1.10 0.46 -5.44
C ASP A 554 0.20 0.26 -6.68
N ARG A 555 -0.84 1.09 -6.84
CA ARG A 555 -1.88 0.93 -7.88
C ARG A 555 -2.08 2.18 -8.72
N ALA A 556 -2.44 1.98 -9.97
CA ALA A 556 -2.86 3.04 -10.86
C ALA A 556 -4.17 3.65 -10.37
N LEU A 557 -4.13 4.92 -9.98
CA LEU A 557 -5.30 5.67 -9.55
C LEU A 557 -5.48 6.85 -10.51
N SER A 558 -6.50 6.77 -11.35
CA SER A 558 -6.88 7.82 -12.27
C SER A 558 -7.88 8.80 -11.64
N HIS A 559 -8.14 9.91 -12.32
CA HIS A 559 -9.15 10.86 -11.88
C HIS A 559 -10.54 10.22 -11.90
N SER A 560 -10.85 9.46 -12.96
CA SER A 560 -12.16 8.79 -13.08
C SER A 560 -12.35 7.74 -11.98
N GLN A 561 -11.30 6.99 -11.63
CA GLN A 561 -11.32 6.01 -10.55
C GLN A 561 -11.49 6.69 -9.18
N ALA A 562 -10.71 7.72 -8.87
CA ALA A 562 -10.82 8.46 -7.61
C ALA A 562 -12.23 9.07 -7.42
N LEU A 563 -12.80 9.63 -8.48
CA LEU A 563 -14.18 10.14 -8.47
C LEU A 563 -15.20 9.01 -8.25
N GLY A 564 -14.99 7.84 -8.86
CA GLY A 564 -15.82 6.65 -8.65
C GLY A 564 -15.84 6.22 -7.19
N LEU A 565 -14.67 6.13 -6.54
CA LEU A 565 -14.53 5.80 -5.12
C LEU A 565 -15.18 6.87 -4.23
N GLN A 566 -15.00 8.15 -4.55
CA GLN A 566 -15.66 9.25 -3.83
C GLN A 566 -17.18 9.16 -3.92
N ASN A 567 -17.73 8.81 -5.09
CA ASN A 567 -19.17 8.62 -5.25
C ASN A 567 -19.69 7.40 -4.49
N GLN A 568 -18.91 6.32 -4.40
CA GLN A 568 -19.23 5.17 -3.56
C GLN A 568 -19.30 5.57 -2.07
N LEU A 569 -18.34 6.35 -1.58
CA LEU A 569 -18.37 6.88 -0.21
C LEU A 569 -19.62 7.73 0.04
N ARG A 570 -19.94 8.66 -0.87
CA ARG A 570 -21.15 9.49 -0.77
C ARG A 570 -22.43 8.66 -0.71
N ARG A 571 -22.49 7.52 -1.41
CA ARG A 571 -23.62 6.60 -1.34
C ARG A 571 -23.71 5.87 0.01
N LEU A 572 -22.58 5.43 0.55
CA LEU A 572 -22.56 4.62 1.77
C LEU A 572 -22.73 5.44 3.06
N LEU A 573 -22.30 6.69 3.08
CA LEU A 573 -22.33 7.54 4.28
C LEU A 573 -23.71 7.64 4.95
N PRO A 574 -24.78 8.05 4.25
CA PRO A 574 -26.11 8.13 4.85
C PRO A 574 -26.64 6.77 5.31
N LEU A 575 -26.28 5.69 4.61
CA LEU A 575 -26.75 4.34 4.89
C LEU A 575 -26.11 3.73 6.14
N ARG A 576 -24.84 4.08 6.41
CA ARG A 576 -24.04 3.46 7.46
C ARG A 576 -23.94 4.31 8.72
N LEU A 577 -23.86 5.63 8.57
CA LEU A 577 -23.65 6.57 9.69
C LEU A 577 -24.88 7.43 9.99
N GLN A 578 -25.99 7.25 9.26
CA GLN A 578 -27.23 8.02 9.43
C GLN A 578 -27.03 9.54 9.30
N VAL A 579 -26.02 9.96 8.52
CA VAL A 579 -25.69 11.38 8.26
C VAL A 579 -26.41 11.90 7.02
N THR A 580 -26.60 13.22 6.94
CA THR A 580 -27.19 13.87 5.75
C THR A 580 -26.12 14.66 5.00
N LEU A 581 -25.79 14.25 3.78
CA LEU A 581 -24.83 14.96 2.94
C LEU A 581 -25.27 16.41 2.67
N ARG A 582 -24.30 17.32 2.63
CA ARG A 582 -24.48 18.74 2.32
C ARG A 582 -23.98 19.11 0.93
#